data_AF-A0A7C8HMT8-F1
#
_entry.id   AF-A0A7C8HMT8-F1
#
_cell.length_a   1.000
_cell.length_b   1.000
_cell.length_c   1.000
_cell.angle_alpha   90.00
_cell.angle_beta   90.00
_cell.angle_gamma   90.00
#
_symmetry.space_group_name_H-M   'P 1'
#
loop_
_entity.id
_entity.type
_entity.pdbx_description
1 polymer ?
#
loop_
_entity_poly.entity_id
_entity_poly.type
_entity_poly.pdbx_seq_one_letter_code
_entity_poly.pdbx_strand_id
1 'polypeptide(L)'
;MSYRRRVRDDLVDVVFDVIRSASATGAAPVGDEASLKAQAEREAARQAARLEKQKLREQHAVRQYAAAGAGLLAGGLASIMLPTVAAVGIGLLTGGAISMIVKAIQTGALAPRDLPFRLPQKPRAIDPPEVDGRDIPKSQRDVVQGVLDETAVSLRKLDASGRALSGKDEEAAALCRRLVAAGERLSDAVADEPMKFPVAQRVLTYHLPKAVFVADTFQGLEAEHYEKRAAEARHLLTRMEMVFEKAILDMSSVDAAEMDLEMRLINQALDEDLNAEPSKRAP
;
A
#
# COMPACT_ATOMS: atom_id res chain seq x y z
N MET A 1 27.42 -3.44 -40.81
CA MET A 1 26.89 -4.82 -40.98
C MET A 1 25.90 -5.10 -39.87
N SER A 2 24.70 -5.54 -40.22
CA SER A 2 23.45 -5.23 -39.51
C SER A 2 23.08 -6.24 -38.42
N TYR A 3 22.96 -5.76 -37.17
CA TYR A 3 22.49 -6.51 -35.99
C TYR A 3 21.02 -6.96 -36.12
N ARG A 4 20.24 -6.29 -37.00
CA ARG A 4 18.82 -6.60 -37.23
C ARG A 4 18.55 -7.90 -38.01
N ARG A 5 19.54 -8.51 -38.65
CA ARG A 5 19.32 -9.79 -39.35
C ARG A 5 19.35 -11.00 -38.42
N ARG A 6 20.18 -11.00 -37.38
CA ARG A 6 20.30 -12.15 -36.44
C ARG A 6 19.05 -12.41 -35.62
N VAL A 7 18.38 -11.36 -35.14
CA VAL A 7 17.15 -11.50 -34.33
C VAL A 7 15.99 -12.10 -35.13
N ARG A 8 16.01 -11.98 -36.47
CA ARG A 8 14.92 -12.51 -37.31
C ARG A 8 15.05 -14.01 -37.55
N ASP A 9 16.26 -14.56 -37.50
CA ASP A 9 16.49 -15.98 -37.73
C ASP A 9 16.17 -16.80 -36.45
N ASP A 10 16.54 -16.30 -35.27
CA ASP A 10 16.21 -16.95 -33.98
C ASP A 10 14.70 -17.05 -33.73
N LEU A 11 13.91 -16.08 -34.20
CA LEU A 11 12.46 -16.09 -34.01
C LEU A 11 11.77 -17.13 -34.91
N VAL A 12 12.35 -17.44 -36.06
CA VAL A 12 11.78 -18.42 -37.00
C VAL A 12 12.02 -19.84 -36.48
N ASP A 13 13.18 -20.10 -35.87
CA ASP A 13 13.49 -21.41 -35.30
C ASP A 13 12.62 -21.74 -34.09
N VAL A 14 12.33 -20.76 -33.22
CA VAL A 14 11.43 -20.94 -32.07
C VAL A 14 9.99 -21.24 -32.52
N VAL A 15 9.52 -20.57 -33.58
CA VAL A 15 8.17 -20.82 -34.11
C VAL A 15 8.07 -22.19 -34.79
N PHE A 16 9.12 -22.62 -35.49
CA PHE A 16 9.14 -23.95 -36.10
C PHE A 16 9.23 -25.08 -35.07
N ASP A 17 9.93 -24.89 -33.95
CA ASP A 17 9.97 -25.88 -32.87
C ASP A 17 8.64 -25.99 -32.12
N VAL A 18 7.91 -24.88 -31.94
CA VAL A 18 6.57 -24.90 -31.34
C VAL A 18 5.56 -25.63 -32.25
N ILE A 19 5.65 -25.44 -33.57
CA ILE A 19 4.79 -26.13 -34.53
C ILE A 19 5.14 -27.63 -34.62
N ARG A 20 6.43 -27.97 -34.54
CA ARG A 20 6.89 -29.36 -34.54
C ARG A 20 6.53 -30.08 -33.23
N SER A 21 6.60 -29.41 -32.08
CA SER A 21 6.15 -29.98 -30.80
C SER A 21 4.64 -30.17 -30.72
N ALA A 22 3.86 -29.32 -31.40
CA ALA A 22 2.40 -29.46 -31.46
C ALA A 22 1.93 -30.58 -32.41
N SER A 23 2.79 -31.07 -33.31
CA SER A 23 2.44 -32.09 -34.31
C SER A 23 2.75 -33.53 -33.89
N ALA A 24 3.35 -33.73 -32.72
CA ALA A 24 3.75 -35.04 -32.19
C ALA A 24 2.80 -35.55 -31.09
N THR A 25 1.49 -35.43 -31.28
CA THR A 25 0.50 -36.15 -30.46
C THR A 25 0.26 -37.52 -31.10
N GLY A 26 1.18 -38.43 -30.81
CA GLY A 26 1.02 -39.86 -31.07
C GLY A 26 -0.19 -40.41 -30.31
N ALA A 27 -0.99 -41.20 -31.05
CA ALA A 27 -1.91 -42.23 -30.61
C ALA A 27 -2.23 -42.28 -29.10
N ALA A 28 -3.42 -41.77 -28.75
CA ALA A 28 -4.04 -42.11 -27.49
C ALA A 28 -4.32 -43.64 -27.44
N PRO A 29 -3.95 -44.35 -26.37
CA PRO A 29 -4.45 -45.70 -26.17
C PRO A 29 -5.97 -45.62 -26.04
N VAL A 30 -6.69 -46.51 -26.73
CA VAL A 30 -8.14 -46.69 -26.61
C VAL A 30 -8.42 -47.15 -25.18
N GLY A 31 -8.50 -46.20 -24.26
CA GLY A 31 -8.89 -46.41 -22.88
C GLY A 31 -10.40 -46.59 -22.84
N ASP A 32 -10.84 -47.69 -22.21
CA ASP A 32 -12.24 -48.00 -21.95
C ASP A 32 -13.02 -46.73 -21.59
N GLU A 33 -14.15 -46.50 -22.26
CA GLU A 33 -15.00 -45.31 -22.08
C GLU A 33 -15.41 -45.11 -20.60
N ALA A 34 -15.46 -46.21 -19.83
CA ALA A 34 -15.68 -46.21 -18.39
C ALA A 34 -14.53 -45.56 -17.60
N SER A 35 -13.28 -45.74 -18.03
CA SER A 35 -12.10 -45.14 -17.39
C SER A 35 -11.99 -43.64 -17.63
N LEU A 36 -12.39 -43.16 -18.81
CA LEU A 36 -12.45 -41.75 -19.15
C LEU A 36 -13.56 -41.02 -18.37
N LYS A 37 -14.74 -41.64 -18.24
CA LYS A 37 -15.83 -41.11 -17.40
C LYS A 37 -15.42 -41.02 -15.92
N ALA A 38 -14.75 -42.06 -15.40
CA ALA A 38 -14.25 -42.06 -14.02
C ALA A 38 -13.15 -41.02 -13.77
N GLN A 39 -12.32 -40.70 -14.77
CA GLN A 39 -11.33 -39.63 -14.68
C GLN A 39 -11.99 -38.23 -14.73
N ALA A 40 -12.95 -38.03 -15.64
CA ALA A 40 -13.70 -36.78 -15.74
C ALA A 40 -14.47 -36.46 -14.45
N GLU A 41 -15.09 -37.45 -13.82
CA GLU A 41 -15.78 -37.28 -12.53
C GLU A 41 -14.81 -36.92 -11.39
N ARG A 42 -13.62 -37.52 -11.36
CA ARG A 42 -12.57 -37.19 -10.37
C ARG A 42 -12.02 -35.77 -10.56
N GLU A 43 -11.91 -35.31 -11.81
CA GLU A 43 -11.48 -33.95 -12.09
C GLU A 43 -12.57 -32.92 -11.76
N ALA A 44 -13.83 -33.21 -12.08
CA ALA A 44 -14.97 -32.38 -11.69
C ALA A 44 -15.06 -32.24 -10.16
N ALA A 45 -14.86 -33.33 -9.41
CA ALA A 45 -14.84 -33.31 -7.95
C ALA A 45 -13.69 -32.45 -7.39
N ARG A 46 -12.49 -32.52 -8.00
CA ARG A 46 -11.35 -31.68 -7.62
C ARG A 46 -11.59 -30.20 -7.92
N GLN A 47 -12.25 -29.88 -9.04
CA GLN A 47 -12.59 -28.51 -9.39
C GLN A 47 -13.66 -27.93 -8.46
N ALA A 48 -14.69 -28.70 -8.11
CA ALA A 48 -15.72 -28.30 -7.15
C ALA A 48 -15.12 -27.99 -5.76
N ALA A 49 -14.19 -28.82 -5.27
CA ALA A 49 -13.52 -28.60 -3.99
C ALA A 49 -12.64 -27.33 -3.97
N ARG A 50 -12.08 -26.93 -5.13
CA ARG A 50 -11.30 -25.67 -5.25
C ARG A 50 -12.21 -24.45 -5.19
N LEU A 51 -13.37 -24.51 -5.85
CA LEU A 51 -14.34 -23.42 -5.84
C LEU A 51 -14.95 -23.22 -4.45
N GLU A 52 -15.23 -24.30 -3.72
CA GLU A 52 -15.74 -24.22 -2.35
C GLU A 52 -14.70 -23.60 -1.39
N LYS A 53 -13.42 -23.99 -1.50
CA LYS A 53 -12.34 -23.34 -0.75
C LYS A 53 -12.17 -21.86 -1.09
N GLN A 54 -12.36 -21.46 -2.34
CA GLN A 54 -12.33 -20.05 -2.73
C GLN A 54 -13.50 -19.26 -2.10
N LYS A 55 -14.73 -19.80 -2.16
CA LYS A 55 -15.90 -19.15 -1.53
C LYS A 55 -15.73 -18.99 -0.02
N LEU A 56 -15.15 -19.97 0.67
CA LEU A 56 -14.86 -19.86 2.10
C LEU A 56 -13.83 -18.75 2.38
N ARG A 57 -12.76 -18.64 1.56
CA ARG A 57 -11.78 -17.55 1.70
C ARG A 57 -12.39 -16.18 1.46
N GLU A 58 -13.29 -16.06 0.48
CA GLU A 58 -14.02 -14.82 0.23
C GLU A 58 -14.93 -14.45 1.42
N GLN A 59 -15.66 -15.41 1.99
CA GLN A 59 -16.50 -15.18 3.17
C GLN A 59 -15.68 -14.78 4.42
N HIS A 60 -14.52 -15.41 4.63
CA HIS A 60 -13.61 -15.04 5.71
C HIS A 60 -13.02 -13.64 5.52
N ALA A 61 -12.62 -13.29 4.30
CA ALA A 61 -12.15 -11.95 3.97
C ALA A 61 -13.26 -10.90 4.24
N VAL A 62 -14.49 -11.15 3.77
CA VAL A 62 -15.63 -10.23 3.99
C VAL A 62 -15.94 -10.07 5.47
N ARG A 63 -15.87 -11.12 6.30
CA ARG A 63 -16.05 -11.02 7.76
C ARG A 63 -14.92 -10.25 8.44
N GLN A 64 -13.67 -10.40 8.00
CA GLN A 64 -12.55 -9.61 8.51
C GLN A 64 -12.68 -8.12 8.15
N TYR A 65 -13.14 -7.80 6.93
CA TYR A 65 -13.44 -6.41 6.54
C TYR A 65 -14.65 -5.83 7.30
N ALA A 66 -15.68 -6.63 7.56
CA ALA A 66 -16.84 -6.20 8.36
C ALA A 66 -16.47 -5.98 9.84
N ALA A 67 -15.60 -6.82 10.43
CA ALA A 67 -15.13 -6.67 11.80
C ALA A 67 -14.18 -5.47 11.97
N ALA A 68 -13.27 -5.24 11.01
CA ALA A 68 -12.38 -4.07 11.00
C ALA A 68 -13.14 -2.76 10.76
N GLY A 69 -14.17 -2.77 9.90
CA GLY A 69 -15.05 -1.62 9.67
C GLY A 69 -15.97 -1.30 10.85
N ALA A 70 -16.46 -2.31 11.57
CA ALA A 70 -17.31 -2.14 12.75
C ALA A 70 -16.53 -1.62 13.97
N GLY A 71 -15.28 -2.02 14.16
CA GLY A 71 -14.43 -1.52 15.25
C GLY A 71 -14.14 -0.02 15.17
N LEU A 72 -14.02 0.52 13.94
CA LEU A 72 -13.70 1.93 13.71
C LEU A 72 -14.93 2.85 13.84
N LEU A 73 -16.14 2.33 13.61
CA LEU A 73 -17.39 3.08 13.80
C LEU A 73 -17.96 2.97 15.23
N ALA A 74 -17.70 1.88 15.95
CA ALA A 74 -18.13 1.74 17.34
C ALA A 74 -17.31 2.62 18.32
N GLY A 75 -16.02 2.88 18.03
CA GLY A 75 -15.19 3.78 18.85
C GLY A 75 -15.52 5.28 18.69
N GLY A 76 -16.10 5.68 17.55
CA GLY A 76 -16.39 7.10 17.25
C GLY A 76 -17.65 7.66 17.91
N LEU A 77 -18.66 6.83 18.18
CA LEU A 77 -19.98 7.30 18.62
C LEU A 77 -20.20 7.29 20.14
N ALA A 78 -19.34 6.64 20.93
CA ALA A 78 -19.45 6.65 22.40
C ALA A 78 -19.04 7.99 23.04
N SER A 79 -18.41 8.91 22.30
CA SER A 79 -17.94 10.20 22.82
C SER A 79 -18.97 11.34 22.76
N ILE A 80 -20.15 11.11 22.18
CA ILE A 80 -21.14 12.18 21.88
C ILE A 80 -22.31 12.21 22.88
N MET A 81 -22.46 11.23 23.79
CA MET A 81 -23.70 11.08 24.59
C MET A 81 -23.49 10.89 26.11
N LEU A 82 -22.48 11.50 26.73
CA LEU A 82 -22.36 11.51 28.21
C LEU A 82 -22.09 12.92 28.79
N PRO A 83 -22.87 13.38 29.78
CA PRO A 83 -22.67 14.67 30.43
C PRO A 83 -21.43 14.72 31.34
N THR A 84 -20.39 15.35 30.80
CA THR A 84 -19.51 16.41 31.34
C THR A 84 -18.81 16.38 32.71
N VAL A 85 -18.91 15.39 33.61
CA VAL A 85 -18.12 15.50 34.87
C VAL A 85 -17.37 14.24 35.32
N ALA A 86 -17.79 13.03 34.91
CA ALA A 86 -17.13 11.80 35.36
C ALA A 86 -16.00 11.29 34.44
N ALA A 87 -15.85 11.83 33.22
CA ALA A 87 -14.90 11.32 32.22
C ALA A 87 -13.47 11.88 32.33
N VAL A 88 -13.16 12.67 33.38
CA VAL A 88 -11.83 13.27 33.56
C VAL A 88 -10.83 12.30 34.21
N GLY A 89 -11.30 11.23 34.86
CA GLY A 89 -10.43 10.34 35.66
C GLY A 89 -9.66 9.25 34.90
N ILE A 90 -10.16 8.75 33.76
CA ILE A 90 -9.58 7.56 33.10
C ILE A 90 -9.25 7.80 31.61
N GLY A 91 -9.85 8.80 30.95
CA GLY A 91 -9.55 9.13 29.54
C GLY A 91 -8.26 9.94 29.33
N LEU A 92 -7.61 10.40 30.40
CA LEU A 92 -6.53 11.38 30.35
C LEU A 92 -5.13 10.78 30.11
N LEU A 93 -4.96 9.45 30.15
CA LEU A 93 -3.65 8.82 29.93
C LEU A 93 -3.44 8.18 28.55
N THR A 94 -4.49 7.97 27.75
CA THR A 94 -4.32 7.40 26.40
C THR A 94 -5.07 8.12 25.28
N GLY A 95 -6.05 8.99 25.59
CA GLY A 95 -6.86 9.69 24.56
C GLY A 95 -6.74 11.23 24.54
N GLY A 96 -6.14 11.84 25.57
CA GLY A 96 -6.14 13.31 25.75
C GLY A 96 -5.34 14.07 24.70
N ALA A 97 -4.20 13.53 24.25
CA ALA A 97 -3.33 14.22 23.28
C ALA A 97 -3.96 14.26 21.87
N ILE A 98 -4.61 13.18 21.45
CA ILE A 98 -5.20 13.08 20.10
C ILE A 98 -6.46 13.97 20.00
N SER A 99 -7.27 14.03 21.06
CA SER A 99 -8.43 14.92 21.15
C SER A 99 -8.07 16.40 21.07
N MET A 100 -6.99 16.84 21.76
CA MET A 100 -6.52 18.22 21.67
C MET A 100 -6.03 18.61 20.28
N ILE A 101 -5.36 17.70 19.56
CA ILE A 101 -4.87 17.96 18.19
C ILE A 101 -6.07 18.13 17.23
N VAL A 102 -7.08 17.25 17.30
CA VAL A 102 -8.26 17.34 16.44
C VAL A 102 -9.08 18.61 16.73
N LYS A 103 -9.22 19.00 18.00
CA LYS A 103 -9.95 20.24 18.37
C LYS A 103 -9.18 21.52 18.03
N ALA A 104 -7.84 21.50 18.09
CA ALA A 104 -7.00 22.63 17.64
C ALA A 104 -7.06 22.84 16.13
N ILE A 105 -7.21 21.76 15.35
CA ILE A 105 -7.42 21.81 13.89
C ILE A 105 -8.83 22.34 13.55
N GLN A 106 -9.87 21.95 14.29
CA GLN A 106 -11.26 22.39 14.02
C GLN A 106 -11.58 23.83 14.46
N THR A 107 -10.94 24.34 15.52
CA THR A 107 -11.21 25.70 16.04
C THR A 107 -10.43 26.82 15.33
N GLY A 108 -9.60 26.50 14.33
CA GLY A 108 -8.86 27.53 13.58
C GLY A 108 -7.80 28.28 14.40
N ALA A 109 -7.51 27.86 15.63
CA ALA A 109 -6.51 28.49 16.50
C ALA A 109 -5.06 28.30 16.00
N LEU A 110 -4.85 27.40 15.05
CA LEU A 110 -3.57 27.15 14.36
C LEU A 110 -3.62 27.48 12.86
N ALA A 111 -4.66 28.18 12.39
CA ALA A 111 -4.63 28.73 11.04
C ALA A 111 -3.54 29.84 11.02
N PRO A 112 -2.49 29.70 10.20
CA PRO A 112 -1.54 30.79 10.02
C PRO A 112 -2.32 31.99 9.45
N ARG A 113 -2.36 33.07 10.23
CA ARG A 113 -2.84 34.38 9.76
C ARG A 113 -2.20 34.67 8.41
N ASP A 114 -3.03 34.94 7.42
CA ASP A 114 -2.65 35.36 6.07
C ASP A 114 -1.61 36.49 6.14
N LEU A 115 -0.35 36.11 5.96
CA LEU A 115 0.72 37.06 5.65
C LEU A 115 0.55 37.41 4.16
N PRO A 116 0.47 38.71 3.80
CA PRO A 116 0.17 39.16 2.43
C PRO A 116 1.28 38.89 1.40
N PHE A 117 2.30 38.09 1.75
CA PHE A 117 3.40 37.74 0.88
C PHE A 117 3.45 36.22 0.70
N ARG A 118 2.70 35.71 -0.29
CA ARG A 118 2.96 34.38 -0.88
C ARG A 118 4.34 34.44 -1.55
N LEU A 119 5.40 34.10 -0.80
CA LEU A 119 6.71 33.88 -1.38
C LEU A 119 6.58 32.79 -2.46
N PRO A 120 7.18 32.96 -3.64
CA PRO A 120 7.20 31.91 -4.65
C PRO A 120 7.90 30.69 -4.05
N GLN A 121 7.14 29.64 -3.76
CA GLN A 121 7.69 28.39 -3.23
C GLN A 121 8.64 27.83 -4.29
N LYS A 122 9.94 27.84 -4.00
CA LYS A 122 10.98 27.23 -4.84
C LYS A 122 10.60 25.75 -5.07
N PRO A 123 10.85 25.18 -6.26
CA PRO A 123 10.67 23.74 -6.49
C PRO A 123 11.40 22.95 -5.40
N ARG A 124 10.69 22.06 -4.69
CA ARG A 124 11.31 21.18 -3.69
C ARG A 124 12.03 20.09 -4.48
N ALA A 125 13.31 19.88 -4.19
CA ALA A 125 14.02 18.73 -4.74
C ALA A 125 13.49 17.48 -4.04
N ILE A 126 12.83 16.61 -4.80
CA ILE A 126 12.42 15.28 -4.37
C ILE A 126 13.43 14.34 -4.99
N ASP A 127 14.42 13.90 -4.22
CA ASP A 127 15.46 13.01 -4.69
C ASP A 127 15.08 11.56 -4.35
N PRO A 128 15.31 10.59 -5.25
CA PRO A 128 15.00 9.20 -4.95
C PRO A 128 15.91 8.70 -3.82
N PRO A 129 15.38 7.97 -2.83
CA PRO A 129 16.22 7.35 -1.81
C PRO A 129 17.08 6.23 -2.43
N GLU A 130 18.27 6.05 -1.87
CA GLU A 130 19.17 4.97 -2.28
C GLU A 130 18.84 3.69 -1.51
N VAL A 131 18.72 2.56 -2.22
CA VAL A 131 18.44 1.26 -1.59
C VAL A 131 19.71 0.68 -0.97
N ASP A 132 19.73 0.46 0.35
CA ASP A 132 20.78 -0.33 0.99
C ASP A 132 20.58 -1.80 0.63
N GLY A 133 21.44 -2.31 -0.25
CA GLY A 133 21.27 -3.67 -0.74
C GLY A 133 22.18 -4.71 -0.10
N ARG A 134 22.63 -4.48 1.13
CA ARG A 134 23.35 -5.51 1.90
C ARG A 134 22.55 -6.83 1.99
N ASP A 135 21.22 -6.74 2.00
CA ASP A 135 20.34 -7.87 2.31
C ASP A 135 19.62 -8.48 1.09
N ILE A 136 19.82 -7.95 -0.12
CA ILE A 136 19.08 -8.39 -1.33
C ILE A 136 19.97 -8.66 -2.55
N PRO A 137 19.59 -9.60 -3.44
CA PRO A 137 20.27 -9.82 -4.71
C PRO A 137 20.34 -8.54 -5.54
N LYS A 138 21.45 -8.34 -6.25
CA LYS A 138 21.68 -7.15 -7.08
C LYS A 138 20.55 -6.90 -8.09
N SER A 139 20.04 -7.96 -8.73
CA SER A 139 18.93 -7.83 -9.70
C SER A 139 17.66 -7.28 -9.07
N GLN A 140 17.34 -7.66 -7.83
CA GLN A 140 16.18 -7.13 -7.11
C GLN A 140 16.43 -5.68 -6.71
N ARG A 141 17.65 -5.36 -6.24
CA ARG A 141 18.03 -3.98 -5.91
C ARG A 141 17.87 -3.04 -7.09
N ASP A 142 18.36 -3.45 -8.26
CA ASP A 142 18.28 -2.64 -9.49
C ASP A 142 16.81 -2.38 -9.89
N VAL A 143 15.92 -3.35 -9.69
CA VAL A 143 14.47 -3.19 -9.94
C VAL A 143 13.84 -2.22 -8.93
N VAL A 144 14.12 -2.39 -7.63
CA VAL A 144 13.58 -1.49 -6.59
C VAL A 144 14.07 -0.06 -6.82
N GLN A 145 15.37 0.11 -7.07
CA GLN A 145 15.95 1.43 -7.37
C GLN A 145 15.30 2.06 -8.61
N GLY A 146 15.13 1.30 -9.69
CA GLY A 146 14.45 1.81 -10.90
C GLY A 146 13.02 2.28 -10.63
N VAL A 147 12.27 1.54 -9.78
CA VAL A 147 10.92 1.96 -9.39
C VAL A 147 10.95 3.20 -8.48
N LEU A 148 11.93 3.33 -7.59
CA LEU A 148 12.09 4.52 -6.75
C LEU A 148 12.47 5.76 -7.59
N ASP A 149 13.30 5.60 -8.61
CA ASP A 149 13.64 6.67 -9.55
C ASP A 149 12.40 7.15 -10.34
N GLU A 150 11.60 6.22 -10.86
CA GLU A 150 10.32 6.54 -11.52
C GLU A 150 9.30 7.17 -10.57
N THR A 151 9.31 6.72 -9.31
CA THR A 151 8.48 7.26 -8.24
C THR A 151 8.84 8.71 -7.97
N ALA A 152 10.12 9.05 -7.82
CA ALA A 152 10.57 10.42 -7.62
C ALA A 152 10.12 11.34 -8.77
N VAL A 153 10.19 10.87 -10.02
CA VAL A 153 9.67 11.63 -11.17
C VAL A 153 8.16 11.86 -11.05
N SER A 154 7.40 10.84 -10.66
CA SER A 154 5.95 10.94 -10.50
C SER A 154 5.55 11.86 -9.34
N LEU A 155 6.28 11.83 -8.22
CA LEU A 155 6.07 12.73 -7.08
C LEU A 155 6.36 14.19 -7.45
N ARG A 156 7.44 14.45 -8.20
CA ARG A 156 7.73 15.80 -8.72
C ARG A 156 6.62 16.33 -9.62
N LYS A 157 6.06 15.48 -10.49
CA LYS A 157 4.91 15.84 -11.31
C LYS A 157 3.70 16.16 -10.45
N LEU A 158 3.36 15.31 -9.49
CA LEU A 158 2.22 15.52 -8.59
C LEU A 158 2.37 16.82 -7.77
N ASP A 159 3.57 17.12 -7.27
CA ASP A 159 3.86 18.38 -6.58
C ASP A 159 3.66 19.59 -7.50
N ALA A 160 4.13 19.50 -8.76
CA ALA A 160 3.90 20.55 -9.75
C ALA A 160 2.41 20.76 -10.05
N SER A 161 1.63 19.69 -10.24
CA SER A 161 0.17 19.78 -10.45
C SER A 161 -0.53 20.37 -9.22
N GLY A 162 -0.12 19.97 -8.01
CA GLY A 162 -0.66 20.53 -6.75
C GLY A 162 -0.39 22.03 -6.60
N ARG A 163 0.80 22.51 -6.99
CA ARG A 163 1.12 23.95 -7.00
C ARG A 163 0.27 24.71 -8.01
N ALA A 164 0.07 24.15 -9.21
CA ALA A 164 -0.78 24.76 -10.23
C ALA A 164 -2.26 24.82 -9.78
N LEU A 165 -2.72 23.85 -8.98
CA LEU A 165 -4.06 23.84 -8.39
C LEU A 165 -4.24 24.83 -7.24
N SER A 166 -3.18 25.29 -6.56
CA SER A 166 -3.25 26.17 -5.37
C SER A 166 -3.84 27.58 -5.64
N GLY A 167 -4.15 27.91 -6.89
CA GLY A 167 -4.92 29.10 -7.28
C GLY A 167 -6.38 28.82 -7.66
N LYS A 168 -6.75 27.56 -7.92
CA LYS A 168 -8.09 27.13 -8.34
C LYS A 168 -8.83 26.35 -7.25
N ASP A 169 -8.17 25.36 -6.66
CA ASP A 169 -8.70 24.49 -5.60
C ASP A 169 -7.64 24.25 -4.53
N GLU A 170 -7.75 24.96 -3.41
CA GLU A 170 -6.78 24.81 -2.30
C GLU A 170 -6.93 23.44 -1.60
N GLU A 171 -8.12 22.84 -1.60
CA GLU A 171 -8.35 21.53 -0.99
C GLU A 171 -7.68 20.42 -1.81
N ALA A 172 -7.82 20.48 -3.14
CA ALA A 172 -7.16 19.55 -4.04
C ALA A 172 -5.63 19.72 -4.04
N ALA A 173 -5.15 20.97 -3.96
CA ALA A 173 -3.74 21.25 -3.78
C ALA A 173 -3.21 20.63 -2.47
N ALA A 174 -3.96 20.76 -1.37
CA ALA A 174 -3.61 20.14 -0.09
C ALA A 174 -3.59 18.60 -0.16
N LEU A 175 -4.56 17.99 -0.85
CA LEU A 175 -4.59 16.54 -1.13
C LEU A 175 -3.34 16.09 -1.89
N CYS A 176 -2.94 16.81 -2.95
CA CYS A 176 -1.73 16.50 -3.71
C CYS A 176 -0.47 16.58 -2.83
N ARG A 177 -0.36 17.60 -1.97
CA ARG A 177 0.77 17.73 -1.03
C ARG A 177 0.86 16.58 -0.05
N ARG A 178 -0.28 16.10 0.48
CA ARG A 178 -0.31 14.95 1.39
C ARG A 178 0.03 13.65 0.68
N LEU A 179 -0.45 13.45 -0.56
CA LEU A 179 -0.05 12.33 -1.40
C LEU A 179 1.45 12.33 -1.71
N VAL A 180 2.04 13.49 -1.99
CA VAL A 180 3.50 13.62 -2.18
C VAL A 180 4.23 13.21 -0.90
N ALA A 181 3.82 13.74 0.26
CA ALA A 181 4.43 13.39 1.54
C ALA A 181 4.25 11.91 1.94
N ALA A 182 3.12 11.30 1.59
CA ALA A 182 2.89 9.86 1.78
C ALA A 182 3.74 9.04 0.81
N GLY A 183 3.89 9.49 -0.43
CA GLY A 183 4.75 8.85 -1.43
C GLY A 183 6.24 8.89 -1.03
N GLU A 184 6.74 10.03 -0.55
CA GLU A 184 8.10 10.16 0.01
C GLU A 184 8.31 9.17 1.16
N ARG A 185 7.43 9.16 2.16
CA ARG A 185 7.50 8.22 3.30
C ARG A 185 7.48 6.75 2.85
N LEU A 186 6.66 6.42 1.85
CA LEU A 186 6.59 5.07 1.32
C LEU A 186 7.85 4.69 0.54
N SER A 187 8.43 5.62 -0.22
CA SER A 187 9.71 5.43 -0.90
C SER A 187 10.85 5.21 0.09
N ASP A 188 10.90 5.98 1.17
CA ASP A 188 11.90 5.83 2.23
C ASP A 188 11.75 4.46 2.91
N ALA A 189 10.53 4.07 3.30
CA ALA A 189 10.28 2.76 3.90
C ALA A 189 10.65 1.58 2.98
N VAL A 190 10.50 1.74 1.66
CA VAL A 190 10.93 0.74 0.67
C VAL A 190 12.44 0.71 0.50
N ALA A 191 13.11 1.86 0.60
CA ALA A 191 14.57 1.93 0.53
C ALA A 191 15.23 1.31 1.78
N ASP A 192 14.62 1.54 2.95
CA ASP A 192 15.04 0.95 4.24
C ASP A 192 14.79 -0.57 4.28
N GLU A 193 13.63 -1.02 3.79
CA GLU A 193 13.22 -2.43 3.82
C GLU A 193 12.83 -2.96 2.43
N PRO A 194 13.79 -3.16 1.52
CA PRO A 194 13.48 -3.49 0.12
C PRO A 194 12.89 -4.88 -0.07
N MET A 195 12.97 -5.76 0.93
CA MET A 195 12.28 -7.06 0.95
C MET A 195 10.76 -6.92 1.00
N LYS A 196 10.23 -5.84 1.58
CA LYS A 196 8.80 -5.55 1.64
C LYS A 196 8.28 -4.80 0.41
N PHE A 197 9.14 -4.54 -0.58
CA PHE A 197 8.77 -3.88 -1.84
C PHE A 197 7.46 -4.38 -2.49
N PRO A 198 7.14 -5.70 -2.54
CA PRO A 198 5.89 -6.17 -3.12
C PRO A 198 4.61 -5.57 -2.50
N VAL A 199 4.66 -5.14 -1.23
CA VAL A 199 3.55 -4.46 -0.53
C VAL A 199 3.29 -3.07 -1.14
N ALA A 200 4.37 -2.33 -1.41
CA ALA A 200 4.32 -0.97 -1.95
C ALA A 200 4.25 -0.92 -3.49
N GLN A 201 4.66 -2.01 -4.18
CA GLN A 201 4.86 -2.04 -5.63
C GLN A 201 3.65 -1.52 -6.40
N ARG A 202 2.44 -1.97 -6.08
CA ARG A 202 1.23 -1.54 -6.79
C ARG A 202 0.92 -0.06 -6.56
N VAL A 203 1.21 0.45 -5.36
CA VAL A 203 1.01 1.87 -5.05
C VAL A 203 1.95 2.73 -5.89
N LEU A 204 3.23 2.39 -5.92
CA LEU A 204 4.26 3.15 -6.62
C LEU A 204 4.13 3.06 -8.15
N THR A 205 3.84 1.88 -8.69
CA THR A 205 3.84 1.64 -10.15
C THR A 205 2.51 1.95 -10.83
N TYR A 206 1.38 1.95 -10.10
CA TYR A 206 0.05 2.13 -10.69
C TYR A 206 -0.71 3.30 -10.05
N HIS A 207 -0.85 3.32 -8.73
CA HIS A 207 -1.69 4.32 -8.08
C HIS A 207 -1.09 5.72 -8.13
N LEU A 208 0.23 5.85 -7.93
CA LEU A 208 0.93 7.13 -8.01
C LEU A 208 0.85 7.78 -9.40
N PRO A 209 1.20 7.10 -10.51
CA PRO A 209 0.99 7.66 -11.85
C PRO A 209 -0.47 8.02 -12.12
N LYS A 210 -1.42 7.27 -11.57
CA LYS A 210 -2.84 7.59 -11.73
C LYS A 210 -3.27 8.81 -10.92
N ALA A 211 -2.68 9.04 -9.75
CA ALA A 211 -2.87 10.27 -8.99
C ALA A 211 -2.38 11.50 -9.75
N VAL A 212 -1.19 11.40 -10.37
CA VAL A 212 -0.66 12.45 -11.28
C VAL A 212 -1.65 12.73 -12.40
N PHE A 213 -2.12 11.69 -13.09
CA PHE A 213 -3.10 11.83 -14.18
C PHE A 213 -4.38 12.55 -13.73
N VAL A 214 -4.91 12.19 -12.56
CA VAL A 214 -6.13 12.82 -12.01
C VAL A 214 -5.88 14.28 -11.67
N ALA A 215 -4.75 14.60 -11.03
CA ALA A 215 -4.39 15.97 -10.69
C ALA A 215 -4.17 16.84 -11.94
N ASP A 216 -3.48 16.31 -12.96
CA ASP A 216 -3.26 17.00 -14.25
C ASP A 216 -4.58 17.23 -14.99
N THR A 217 -5.43 16.21 -15.04
CA THR A 217 -6.76 16.32 -15.68
C THR A 217 -7.60 17.37 -14.95
N PHE A 218 -7.54 17.39 -13.61
CA PHE A 218 -8.28 18.35 -12.81
C PHE A 218 -7.77 19.78 -13.04
N GLN A 219 -6.46 19.98 -13.11
CA GLN A 219 -5.85 21.27 -13.42
C GLN A 219 -6.33 21.82 -14.79
N GLY A 220 -6.46 20.93 -15.78
CA GLY A 220 -6.89 21.24 -17.15
C GLY A 220 -8.40 21.40 -17.34
N LEU A 221 -9.21 21.29 -16.28
CA LEU A 221 -10.66 21.48 -16.43
C LEU A 221 -11.03 22.94 -16.69
N GLU A 222 -11.87 23.13 -17.71
CA GLU A 222 -12.52 24.39 -18.04
C GLU A 222 -13.61 24.74 -17.01
N ALA A 223 -13.86 26.04 -16.82
CA ALA A 223 -14.79 26.55 -15.80
C ALA A 223 -16.19 25.92 -15.88
N GLU A 224 -16.69 25.64 -17.09
CA GLU A 224 -18.02 25.05 -17.33
C GLU A 224 -18.16 23.62 -16.77
N HIS A 225 -17.07 22.86 -16.71
CA HIS A 225 -17.06 21.47 -16.26
C HIS A 225 -16.53 21.32 -14.82
N TYR A 226 -15.96 22.39 -14.27
CA TYR A 226 -15.22 22.38 -13.02
C TYR A 226 -16.11 21.97 -11.83
N GLU A 227 -17.24 22.65 -11.60
CA GLU A 227 -18.07 22.40 -10.42
C GLU A 227 -18.58 20.95 -10.33
N LYS A 228 -18.98 20.37 -11.48
CA LYS A 228 -19.50 18.99 -11.54
C LYS A 228 -18.41 17.94 -11.30
N ARG A 229 -17.19 18.22 -11.73
CA ARG A 229 -16.08 17.25 -11.72
C ARG A 229 -15.14 17.42 -10.52
N ALA A 230 -15.10 18.59 -9.89
CA ALA A 230 -14.21 18.89 -8.77
C ALA A 230 -14.46 17.97 -7.56
N ALA A 231 -15.73 17.71 -7.23
CA ALA A 231 -16.08 16.79 -6.15
C ALA A 231 -15.61 15.35 -6.43
N GLU A 232 -15.78 14.88 -7.66
CA GLU A 232 -15.35 13.54 -8.09
C GLU A 232 -13.83 13.41 -8.08
N ALA A 233 -13.11 14.42 -8.59
CA ALA A 233 -11.66 14.47 -8.60
C ALA A 233 -11.08 14.47 -7.17
N ARG A 234 -11.61 15.33 -6.28
CA ARG A 234 -11.20 15.37 -4.87
C ARG A 234 -11.46 14.04 -4.18
N HIS A 235 -12.64 13.47 -4.35
CA HIS A 235 -12.98 12.16 -3.78
C HIS A 235 -12.03 11.04 -4.26
N LEU A 236 -11.66 11.05 -5.54
CA LEU A 236 -10.70 10.08 -6.08
C LEU A 236 -9.30 10.28 -5.49
N LEU A 237 -8.83 11.52 -5.36
CA LEU A 237 -7.54 11.84 -4.72
C LEU A 237 -7.53 11.41 -3.23
N THR A 238 -8.62 11.64 -2.49
CA THR A 238 -8.76 11.16 -1.11
C THR A 238 -8.70 9.64 -1.01
N ARG A 239 -9.33 8.91 -1.94
CA ARG A 239 -9.22 7.44 -1.97
C ARG A 239 -7.80 6.97 -2.28
N MET A 240 -7.09 7.67 -3.15
CA MET A 240 -5.67 7.38 -3.39
C MET A 240 -4.83 7.65 -2.14
N GLU A 241 -5.08 8.74 -1.42
CA GLU A 241 -4.40 9.04 -0.16
C GLU A 241 -4.56 7.89 0.85
N MET A 242 -5.78 7.39 1.04
CA MET A 242 -6.03 6.24 1.93
C MET A 242 -5.28 4.97 1.50
N VAL A 243 -5.12 4.74 0.19
CA VAL A 243 -4.35 3.59 -0.32
C VAL A 243 -2.87 3.72 0.01
N PHE A 244 -2.30 4.92 -0.05
CA PHE A 244 -0.90 5.18 0.32
C PHE A 244 -0.70 4.98 1.81
N GLU A 245 -1.55 5.59 2.65
CA GLU A 245 -1.47 5.44 4.10
C GLU A 245 -1.61 3.97 4.53
N LYS A 246 -2.52 3.22 3.88
CA LYS A 246 -2.63 1.78 4.13
C LYS A 246 -1.33 1.04 3.79
N ALA A 247 -0.70 1.34 2.66
CA ALA A 247 0.55 0.69 2.29
C ALA A 247 1.69 1.02 3.27
N ILE A 248 1.76 2.25 3.78
CA ILE A 248 2.71 2.63 4.84
C ILE A 248 2.47 1.83 6.12
N LEU A 249 1.20 1.66 6.50
CA LEU A 249 0.83 0.82 7.65
C LEU A 249 1.19 -0.65 7.44
N ASP A 250 0.91 -1.20 6.26
CA ASP A 250 1.26 -2.58 5.91
C ASP A 250 2.79 -2.80 5.87
N MET A 251 3.58 -1.76 5.53
CA MET A 251 5.05 -1.82 5.58
C MET A 251 5.58 -1.79 7.02
N SER A 252 4.94 -1.02 7.90
CA SER A 252 5.35 -0.83 9.30
C SER A 252 4.75 -1.86 10.27
N SER A 253 3.77 -2.65 9.85
CA SER A 253 3.24 -3.71 10.70
C SER A 253 4.33 -4.75 10.96
N VAL A 254 4.71 -4.87 12.24
CA VAL A 254 5.55 -5.95 12.74
C VAL A 254 4.90 -7.27 12.34
N ASP A 255 5.68 -8.20 11.81
CA ASP A 255 5.15 -9.51 11.46
C ASP A 255 4.60 -10.13 12.74
N ALA A 256 3.32 -10.54 12.77
CA ALA A 256 2.70 -11.00 14.01
C ALA A 256 3.49 -12.17 14.65
N ALA A 257 4.16 -12.96 13.80
CA ALA A 257 5.07 -14.02 14.21
C ALA A 257 6.34 -13.51 14.93
N GLU A 258 6.86 -12.35 14.54
CA GLU A 258 8.01 -11.70 15.18
C GLU A 258 7.62 -11.15 16.55
N MET A 259 6.46 -10.49 16.66
CA MET A 259 5.92 -10.03 17.94
C MET A 259 5.68 -11.21 18.91
N ASP A 260 5.13 -12.32 18.41
CA ASP A 260 4.93 -13.54 19.21
C ASP A 260 6.26 -14.16 19.67
N LEU A 261 7.31 -14.09 18.84
CA LEU A 261 8.65 -14.54 19.20
C LEU A 261 9.24 -13.66 20.31
N GLU A 262 9.20 -12.33 20.15
CA GLU A 262 9.70 -11.40 21.17
C GLU A 262 8.97 -11.58 22.50
N MET A 263 7.63 -11.75 22.48
CA MET A 263 6.87 -12.04 23.70
C MET A 263 7.33 -13.33 24.38
N ARG A 264 7.63 -14.39 23.61
CA ARG A 264 8.17 -15.64 24.19
C ARG A 264 9.55 -15.43 24.79
N LEU A 265 10.44 -14.71 24.10
CA LEU A 265 11.79 -14.44 24.58
C LEU A 265 11.77 -13.59 25.86
N ILE A 266 10.91 -12.57 25.92
CA ILE A 266 10.72 -11.75 27.11
C ILE A 266 10.20 -12.59 28.27
N ASN A 267 9.18 -13.43 28.06
CA ASN A 267 8.68 -14.31 29.10
C ASN A 267 9.75 -15.29 29.60
N GLN A 268 10.56 -15.85 28.69
CA GLN A 268 11.65 -16.72 29.07
C GLN A 268 12.72 -16.00 29.91
N ALA A 269 13.12 -14.79 29.50
CA ALA A 269 14.07 -13.98 30.27
C ALA A 269 13.52 -13.62 31.66
N LEU A 270 12.22 -13.28 31.74
CA LEU A 270 11.55 -13.02 33.02
C LEU A 270 11.48 -14.26 33.90
N ASP A 271 11.18 -15.43 33.34
CA ASP A 271 11.17 -16.69 34.08
C ASP A 271 12.58 -17.05 34.58
N GLU A 272 13.62 -16.82 33.78
CA GLU A 272 15.01 -17.03 34.19
C GLU A 272 15.43 -16.09 35.33
N ASP A 273 15.06 -14.81 35.26
CA ASP A 273 15.34 -13.82 36.31
C ASP A 273 14.53 -14.07 37.59
N LEU A 274 13.26 -14.48 37.47
CA LEU A 274 12.39 -14.78 38.62
C LEU A 274 12.74 -16.11 39.29
N ASN A 275 13.20 -17.10 38.54
CA ASN A 275 13.64 -18.40 39.06
C ASN A 275 15.13 -18.44 39.41
N ALA A 276 15.88 -17.36 39.17
CA ALA A 276 17.24 -17.20 39.69
C ALA A 276 17.19 -17.07 41.22
N GLU A 277 17.25 -18.21 41.92
CA GLU A 277 17.24 -18.26 43.38
C GLU A 277 18.31 -17.34 44.01
N PRO A 278 18.01 -16.67 45.13
CA PRO A 278 18.97 -15.83 45.87
C PRO A 278 20.15 -16.61 46.50
N SER A 279 20.19 -17.95 46.40
CA SER A 279 21.18 -18.79 47.11
C SER A 279 22.61 -18.74 46.55
N LYS A 280 22.84 -18.07 45.41
CA LYS A 280 24.19 -17.75 44.89
C LYS A 280 24.72 -16.36 45.30
N ARG A 281 23.99 -15.60 46.12
CA ARG A 281 24.46 -14.37 46.75
C ARG A 281 24.74 -14.59 48.24
N ALA A 282 25.71 -15.44 48.54
CA ALA A 282 26.42 -15.42 49.81
C ALA A 282 27.93 -15.27 49.51
N PRO A 283 28.67 -14.48 50.30
CA PRO A 283 30.00 -13.95 49.98
C PRO A 283 31.08 -15.02 49.77
#